data_AF-A0A9X5GV05-F1
#
_entry.id   AF-A0A9X5GV05-F1
#
_cell.length_a   1.000
_cell.length_b   1.000
_cell.length_c   1.000
_cell.angle_alpha   90.00
_cell.angle_beta   90.00
_cell.angle_gamma   90.00
#
_symmetry.space_group_name_H-M   'P 1'
#
loop_
_entity.id
_entity.type
_entity.pdbx_description
1 polymer ?
#
loop_
_entity_poly.entity_id
_entity_poly.type
_entity_poly.pdbx_seq_one_letter_code
_entity_poly.pdbx_strand_id
1 'polypeptide(L)'
;MIQYKTLCADEICPELFQHFIRHQTVTKCWRRENGQWIIKDAPFVDDWTAQDYKVLVSCLKNTVLTGGFVYAAFYDNQLKGFVSVEPEIFGGQQRYLDLSSIHTSEDMRNKGIGKALFLAAKDWARKKGAKKLYISAHSAVESQAFYKAMGCVEAKIYHQEHVEKEPFDCQLECSLLAEAEDSIHL
;
A
#
# COMPACT_ATOMS: atom_id res chain seq x y z
N MET A 1 1.08 -19.70 12.93
CA MET A 1 -0.08 -18.77 12.90
C MET A 1 0.44 -17.40 12.51
N ILE A 2 -0.31 -16.59 11.76
CA ILE A 2 0.12 -15.22 11.43
C ILE A 2 -0.30 -14.30 12.57
N GLN A 3 0.65 -13.53 13.09
CA GLN A 3 0.43 -12.52 14.12
C GLN A 3 0.51 -11.13 13.49
N TYR A 4 -0.34 -10.21 13.93
CA TYR A 4 -0.34 -8.85 13.42
C TYR A 4 -0.15 -7.86 14.56
N LYS A 5 0.69 -6.84 14.36
CA LYS A 5 0.92 -5.78 15.35
C LYS A 5 1.36 -4.47 14.71
N THR A 6 1.08 -3.36 15.41
CA THR A 6 1.67 -2.06 15.09
C THR A 6 3.15 -2.08 15.43
N LEU A 7 3.96 -1.42 14.62
CA LEU A 7 5.39 -1.24 14.88
C LEU A 7 5.64 0.14 15.47
N CYS A 8 6.52 0.22 16.47
CA CYS A 8 7.09 1.50 16.92
C CYS A 8 8.41 1.79 16.18
N ALA A 9 8.90 3.03 16.28
CA ALA A 9 10.12 3.45 15.59
C ALA A 9 11.36 2.64 16.00
N ASP A 10 11.43 2.19 17.26
CA ASP A 10 12.57 1.43 17.79
C ASP A 10 12.63 -0.01 17.23
N GLU A 11 11.50 -0.58 16.82
CA GLU A 11 11.42 -1.90 16.20
C GLU A 11 11.81 -1.88 14.71
N ILE A 12 11.82 -0.71 14.07
CA ILE A 12 12.04 -0.58 12.63
C ILE A 12 13.54 -0.43 12.35
N CYS A 13 14.19 -1.52 11.97
CA CYS A 13 15.60 -1.56 11.57
C CYS A 13 15.80 -2.49 10.37
N PRO A 14 16.94 -2.44 9.67
CA PRO A 14 17.20 -3.33 8.53
C PRO A 14 17.04 -4.82 8.87
N GLU A 15 17.43 -5.23 10.07
CA GLU A 15 17.37 -6.62 10.55
C GLU A 15 15.94 -7.15 10.65
N LEU A 16 14.95 -6.26 10.88
CA LEU A 16 13.52 -6.63 10.84
C LEU A 16 13.14 -7.25 9.48
N PHE A 17 13.79 -6.82 8.40
CA PHE A 17 13.51 -7.25 7.03
C PHE A 17 14.40 -8.41 6.56
N GLN A 18 15.24 -9.00 7.43
CA GLN A 18 16.23 -10.02 7.03
C GLN A 18 15.63 -11.26 6.34
N HIS A 19 14.36 -11.56 6.60
CA HIS A 19 13.62 -12.69 6.02
C HIS A 19 12.48 -12.24 5.09
N PHE A 20 12.46 -10.96 4.73
CA PHE A 20 11.49 -10.39 3.82
C PHE A 20 12.02 -10.51 2.38
N ILE A 21 11.23 -11.14 1.51
CA ILE A 21 11.59 -11.38 0.12
C ILE A 21 10.77 -10.42 -0.73
N ARG A 22 11.38 -9.30 -1.12
CA ARG A 22 10.74 -8.30 -1.98
C ARG A 22 11.17 -8.42 -3.44
N HIS A 23 10.97 -9.60 -4.00
CA HIS A 23 11.19 -9.90 -5.40
C HIS A 23 9.85 -10.00 -6.17
N GLN A 24 9.79 -9.40 -7.37
CA GLN A 24 8.65 -9.52 -8.27
C GLN A 24 9.13 -9.51 -9.73
N THR A 25 8.76 -10.54 -10.49
CA THR A 25 8.92 -10.54 -11.94
C THR A 25 7.70 -9.87 -12.58
N VAL A 26 7.90 -8.69 -13.15
CA VAL A 26 6.87 -7.95 -13.87
C VAL A 26 6.95 -8.29 -15.35
N THR A 27 5.81 -8.55 -15.98
CA THR A 27 5.72 -8.84 -17.43
C THR A 27 4.92 -7.77 -18.17
N LYS A 28 3.80 -7.33 -17.59
CA LYS A 28 2.87 -6.37 -18.17
C LYS A 28 2.58 -5.24 -17.19
N CYS A 29 2.49 -4.03 -17.73
CA CYS A 29 2.16 -2.82 -16.99
C CYS A 29 1.03 -2.05 -17.66
N TRP A 30 0.27 -1.34 -16.85
CA TRP A 30 -0.62 -0.28 -17.30
C TRP A 30 0.20 0.96 -17.69
N ARG A 31 -0.17 1.58 -18.81
CA ARG A 31 0.43 2.82 -19.30
C ARG A 31 -0.70 3.76 -19.71
N ARG A 32 -0.54 5.04 -19.39
CA ARG A 32 -1.52 6.07 -19.74
C ARG A 32 -1.11 6.71 -21.07
N GLU A 33 -1.89 6.47 -22.12
CA GLU A 33 -1.66 7.04 -23.46
C GLU A 33 -2.95 7.69 -23.95
N ASN A 34 -2.85 8.93 -24.45
CA ASN A 34 -4.01 9.71 -24.90
C ASN A 34 -5.16 9.77 -23.87
N GLY A 35 -4.80 9.83 -22.58
CA GLY A 35 -5.76 9.86 -21.47
C GLY A 35 -6.37 8.51 -21.08
N GLN A 36 -6.04 7.42 -21.77
CA GLN A 36 -6.58 6.08 -21.51
C GLN A 36 -5.51 5.13 -20.96
N TRP A 37 -5.93 4.23 -20.08
CA TRP A 37 -5.08 3.17 -19.54
C TRP A 37 -5.08 1.95 -20.48
N ILE A 38 -3.90 1.59 -20.97
CA ILE A 38 -3.69 0.42 -21.82
C ILE A 38 -2.63 -0.50 -21.22
N ILE A 39 -2.73 -1.80 -21.49
CA ILE A 39 -1.76 -2.80 -21.04
C ILE A 39 -0.66 -2.92 -22.09
N LYS A 40 0.61 -2.82 -21.66
CA LYS A 40 1.79 -3.06 -22.49
C LYS A 40 2.72 -4.08 -21.85
N ASP A 41 3.42 -4.84 -22.69
CA ASP A 41 4.56 -5.63 -22.25
C ASP A 41 5.69 -4.70 -21.82
N ALA A 42 6.16 -4.89 -20.59
CA ALA A 42 7.23 -4.11 -19.99
C ALA A 42 7.95 -5.01 -18.97
N PRO A 43 8.69 -6.04 -19.44
CA PRO A 43 9.27 -7.03 -18.57
C PRO A 43 10.47 -6.48 -17.80
N PHE A 44 10.46 -6.64 -16.48
CA PHE A 44 11.61 -6.37 -15.61
C PHE A 44 11.48 -7.12 -14.29
N VAL A 45 12.56 -7.17 -13.53
CA VAL A 45 12.56 -7.72 -12.17
C VAL A 45 12.69 -6.57 -11.19
N ASP A 46 11.72 -6.48 -10.28
CA ASP A 46 11.72 -5.57 -9.16
C ASP A 46 12.16 -6.34 -7.91
N ASP A 47 13.45 -6.23 -7.59
CA ASP A 47 14.07 -6.89 -6.45
C ASP A 47 14.80 -5.87 -5.59
N TRP A 48 14.44 -5.80 -4.31
CA TRP A 48 14.98 -4.78 -3.42
C TRP A 48 16.41 -5.08 -3.00
N THR A 49 17.25 -4.07 -3.17
CA THR A 49 18.63 -4.06 -2.69
C THR A 49 18.69 -3.70 -1.21
N ALA A 50 19.85 -3.91 -0.59
CA ALA A 50 20.09 -3.47 0.79
C ALA A 50 19.94 -1.94 0.94
N GLN A 51 20.14 -1.17 -0.12
CA GLN A 51 19.96 0.29 -0.10
C GLN A 51 18.47 0.65 -0.09
N ASP A 52 17.62 -0.07 -0.84
CA ASP A 52 16.17 0.12 -0.83
C ASP A 52 15.59 -0.10 0.57
N TYR A 53 16.05 -1.16 1.27
CA TYR A 53 15.67 -1.40 2.66
C TYR A 53 16.11 -0.29 3.61
N LYS A 54 17.28 0.32 3.42
CA LYS A 54 17.72 1.47 4.24
C LYS A 54 16.82 2.69 4.05
N VAL A 55 16.44 2.96 2.80
CA VAL A 55 15.51 4.05 2.47
C VAL A 55 14.14 3.75 3.10
N LEU A 56 13.62 2.54 2.90
CA LEU A 56 12.35 2.09 3.47
C LEU A 56 12.33 2.24 5.00
N VAL A 57 13.34 1.72 5.71
CA VAL A 57 13.46 1.82 7.17
C VAL A 57 13.39 3.27 7.62
N SER A 58 14.08 4.18 6.90
CA SER A 58 14.07 5.61 7.20
C SER A 58 12.67 6.21 7.00
N CYS A 59 12.01 5.88 5.90
CA CYS A 59 10.64 6.31 5.62
C CYS A 59 9.65 5.81 6.68
N LEU A 60 9.63 4.51 6.98
CA LEU A 60 8.71 3.92 7.96
C LEU A 60 8.93 4.48 9.37
N LYS A 61 10.19 4.70 9.77
CA LYS A 61 10.51 5.38 11.03
C LYS A 61 9.93 6.79 11.04
N ASN A 62 10.13 7.56 9.98
CA ASN A 62 9.56 8.89 9.85
C ASN A 62 8.03 8.86 9.96
N THR A 63 7.35 7.94 9.26
CA THR A 63 5.89 7.76 9.34
C THR A 63 5.44 7.53 10.78
N VAL A 64 6.12 6.69 11.56
CA VAL A 64 5.78 6.49 12.98
C VAL A 64 6.02 7.77 13.80
N LEU A 65 7.17 8.41 13.63
CA LEU A 65 7.58 9.59 14.40
C LEU A 65 6.70 10.81 14.15
N THR A 66 6.13 10.93 12.95
CA THR A 66 5.19 12.01 12.60
C THR A 66 3.73 11.68 12.96
N GLY A 67 3.48 10.51 13.58
CA GLY A 67 2.16 10.12 14.08
C GLY A 67 1.30 9.33 13.09
N GLY A 68 1.93 8.78 12.04
CA GLY A 68 1.34 7.87 11.06
C GLY A 68 1.15 6.46 11.60
N PHE A 69 0.88 5.53 10.69
CA PHE A 69 0.60 4.14 10.99
C PHE A 69 1.62 3.24 10.33
N VAL A 70 2.18 2.29 11.08
CA VAL A 70 2.93 1.16 10.51
C VAL A 70 2.45 -0.12 11.18
N TYR A 71 2.00 -1.07 10.37
CA TYR A 71 1.41 -2.32 10.84
C TYR A 71 2.00 -3.50 10.08
N ALA A 72 2.27 -4.58 10.79
CA ALA A 72 3.08 -5.67 10.30
C ALA A 72 2.46 -7.04 10.58
N ALA A 73 2.72 -7.98 9.67
CA ALA A 73 2.34 -9.38 9.76
C ALA A 73 3.59 -10.24 9.96
N PHE A 74 3.56 -11.09 10.97
CA PHE A 74 4.63 -11.99 11.37
C PHE A 74 4.21 -13.44 11.25
N TYR A 75 5.09 -14.28 10.71
CA TYR A 75 4.96 -15.74 10.70
C TYR A 75 6.27 -16.33 11.21
N ASP A 76 6.20 -17.20 12.21
CA ASP A 76 7.36 -17.77 12.91
C ASP A 76 8.37 -16.70 13.38
N ASN A 77 7.85 -15.61 13.96
CA ASN A 77 8.59 -14.42 14.41
C ASN A 77 9.35 -13.66 13.30
N GLN A 78 9.07 -13.95 12.03
CA GLN A 78 9.67 -13.25 10.88
C GLN A 78 8.67 -12.29 10.25
N LEU A 79 9.11 -11.10 9.86
CA LEU A 79 8.27 -10.15 9.13
C LEU A 79 7.95 -10.71 7.74
N LYS A 80 6.65 -10.84 7.42
CA LYS A 80 6.16 -11.35 6.12
C LYS A 80 5.17 -10.43 5.41
N GLY A 81 4.79 -9.32 6.04
CA GLY A 81 4.04 -8.26 5.39
C GLY A 81 4.02 -7.01 6.23
N PHE A 82 3.86 -5.85 5.60
CA PHE A 82 3.68 -4.58 6.30
C PHE A 82 2.87 -3.60 5.46
N VAL A 83 2.30 -2.61 6.14
CA VAL A 83 1.62 -1.46 5.55
C VAL A 83 1.97 -0.20 6.33
N SER A 84 2.08 0.93 5.63
CA SER A 84 2.20 2.26 6.23
C SER A 84 1.17 3.24 5.70
N VAL A 85 0.73 4.15 6.57
CA VAL A 85 -0.17 5.25 6.22
C VAL A 85 0.37 6.55 6.83
N GLU A 86 0.57 7.56 6.00
CA GLU A 86 1.05 8.87 6.45
C GLU A 86 -0.01 9.60 7.28
N PRO A 87 0.38 10.46 8.24
CA PRO A 87 -0.57 11.09 9.17
C PRO A 87 -1.37 12.25 8.58
N GLU A 88 -0.92 12.84 7.47
CA GLU A 88 -1.47 14.08 6.94
C GLU A 88 -2.69 13.84 6.03
N ILE A 89 -3.79 14.54 6.32
CA ILE A 89 -4.99 14.50 5.48
C ILE A 89 -4.89 15.53 4.36
N PHE A 90 -5.09 15.09 3.12
CA PHE A 90 -5.06 15.96 1.93
C PHE A 90 -6.28 15.77 1.01
N GLY A 91 -6.26 16.44 -0.15
CA GLY A 91 -7.28 16.26 -1.20
C GLY A 91 -8.60 16.98 -0.93
N GLY A 92 -8.59 18.01 -0.07
CA GLY A 92 -9.75 18.86 0.23
C GLY A 92 -10.97 18.05 0.67
N GLN A 93 -12.06 18.12 -0.10
CA GLN A 93 -13.31 17.41 0.20
C GLN A 93 -13.18 15.87 0.20
N GLN A 94 -12.16 15.34 -0.50
CA GLN A 94 -11.91 13.90 -0.58
C GLN A 94 -11.29 13.34 0.70
N ARG A 95 -10.59 14.17 1.48
CA ARG A 95 -9.98 13.81 2.77
C ARG A 95 -9.21 12.48 2.70
N TYR A 96 -8.17 12.44 1.88
CA TYR A 96 -7.30 11.29 1.73
C TYR A 96 -6.33 11.15 2.89
N LEU A 97 -6.00 9.91 3.24
CA LEU A 97 -4.73 9.56 3.87
C LEU A 97 -3.93 8.70 2.90
N ASP A 98 -2.64 8.98 2.79
CA ASP A 98 -1.74 8.29 1.87
C ASP A 98 -1.30 6.94 2.44
N LEU A 99 -1.65 5.85 1.77
CA LEU A 99 -1.09 4.53 2.04
C LEU A 99 0.22 4.42 1.27
N SER A 100 1.30 4.80 1.96
CA SER A 100 2.63 5.01 1.36
C SER A 100 3.41 3.72 1.08
N SER A 101 3.07 2.61 1.73
CA SER A 101 3.65 1.29 1.43
C SER A 101 2.69 0.18 1.82
N ILE A 102 2.62 -0.87 0.99
CA ILE A 102 2.00 -2.15 1.36
C ILE A 102 2.69 -3.29 0.61
N HIS A 103 3.25 -4.21 1.37
CA HIS A 103 3.98 -5.33 0.78
C HIS A 103 3.71 -6.62 1.54
N THR A 104 3.68 -7.72 0.79
CA THR A 104 3.71 -9.09 1.32
C THR A 104 4.93 -9.77 0.72
N SER A 105 5.72 -10.40 1.59
CA SER A 105 6.90 -11.19 1.21
C SER A 105 6.50 -12.25 0.20
N GLU A 106 7.32 -12.46 -0.83
CA GLU A 106 7.03 -13.33 -1.96
C GLU A 106 6.56 -14.74 -1.55
N ASP A 107 7.27 -15.34 -0.60
CA ASP A 107 6.98 -16.65 -0.01
C ASP A 107 5.64 -16.76 0.74
N MET A 108 5.00 -15.62 1.02
CA MET A 108 3.76 -15.52 1.78
C MET A 108 2.61 -14.82 1.03
N ARG A 109 2.79 -14.53 -0.26
CA ARG A 109 1.72 -14.01 -1.13
C ARG A 109 0.57 -15.01 -1.27
N ASN A 110 -0.60 -14.52 -1.65
CA ASN A 110 -1.83 -15.31 -1.83
C ASN A 110 -2.35 -16.04 -0.56
N LYS A 111 -1.86 -15.66 0.64
CA LYS A 111 -2.32 -16.18 1.94
C LYS A 111 -3.22 -15.21 2.72
N GLY A 112 -3.71 -14.15 2.07
CA GLY A 112 -4.61 -13.16 2.67
C GLY A 112 -3.93 -12.04 3.50
N ILE A 113 -2.60 -12.05 3.64
CA ILE A 113 -1.84 -11.04 4.41
C ILE A 113 -2.08 -9.63 3.88
N GLY A 114 -1.91 -9.41 2.57
CA GLY A 114 -2.13 -8.10 1.96
C GLY A 114 -3.53 -7.54 2.20
N LYS A 115 -4.56 -8.40 2.12
CA LYS A 115 -5.95 -8.00 2.43
C LYS A 115 -6.09 -7.59 3.90
N ALA A 116 -5.55 -8.38 4.84
CA ALA A 116 -5.61 -8.08 6.25
C ALA A 116 -4.90 -6.75 6.60
N LEU A 117 -3.72 -6.52 6.02
CA LEU A 117 -2.96 -5.27 6.19
C LEU A 117 -3.74 -4.06 5.62
N PHE A 118 -4.29 -4.19 4.42
CA PHE A 118 -5.06 -3.12 3.79
C PHE A 118 -6.31 -2.76 4.61
N LEU A 119 -7.03 -3.76 5.14
CA LEU A 119 -8.18 -3.52 6.02
C LEU A 119 -7.78 -2.81 7.32
N ALA A 120 -6.66 -3.19 7.93
CA ALA A 120 -6.14 -2.49 9.11
C ALA A 120 -5.81 -1.02 8.80
N ALA A 121 -5.21 -0.75 7.63
CA ALA A 121 -4.97 0.62 7.17
C ALA A 121 -6.28 1.40 6.96
N LYS A 122 -7.32 0.79 6.37
CA LYS A 122 -8.66 1.41 6.23
C LYS A 122 -9.25 1.78 7.59
N ASP A 123 -9.20 0.86 8.55
CA ASP A 123 -9.74 1.08 9.89
C ASP A 123 -9.01 2.20 10.62
N TRP A 124 -7.68 2.24 10.53
CA TRP A 124 -6.89 3.32 11.12
C TRP A 124 -7.19 4.66 10.47
N ALA A 125 -7.22 4.73 9.13
CA ALA A 125 -7.50 5.95 8.39
C ALA A 125 -8.91 6.50 8.69
N ARG A 126 -9.91 5.62 8.83
CA ARG A 126 -11.28 6.00 9.21
C ARG A 126 -11.30 6.64 10.59
N LYS A 127 -10.60 6.05 11.57
CA LYS A 127 -10.48 6.59 12.94
C LYS A 127 -9.77 7.95 12.98
N LYS A 128 -8.90 8.23 12.02
CA LYS A 128 -8.25 9.54 11.83
C LYS A 128 -9.11 10.57 11.10
N GLY A 129 -10.32 10.20 10.67
CA GLY A 129 -11.27 11.12 10.02
C GLY A 129 -11.02 11.33 8.53
N ALA A 130 -10.29 10.42 7.88
CA ALA A 130 -10.24 10.36 6.42
C ALA A 130 -11.53 9.76 5.85
N LYS A 131 -11.85 10.10 4.60
CA LYS A 131 -12.95 9.47 3.86
C LYS A 131 -12.44 8.38 2.91
N LYS A 132 -11.17 8.45 2.52
CA LYS A 132 -10.56 7.57 1.51
C LYS A 132 -9.09 7.31 1.85
N LEU A 133 -8.60 6.14 1.45
CA LEU A 133 -7.15 5.94 1.26
C LEU A 133 -6.78 6.41 -0.14
N TYR A 134 -5.62 7.03 -0.25
CA TYR A 134 -4.95 7.30 -1.51
C TYR A 134 -3.76 6.35 -1.67
N ILE A 135 -3.49 5.91 -2.89
CA ILE A 135 -2.36 5.03 -3.20
C ILE A 135 -1.74 5.48 -4.52
N SER A 136 -0.46 5.85 -4.52
CA SER A 136 0.36 5.81 -5.75
C SER A 136 0.86 4.38 -5.93
N ALA A 137 0.30 3.66 -6.90
CA ALA A 137 0.51 2.24 -7.04
C ALA A 137 1.29 1.90 -8.32
N HIS A 138 2.34 1.10 -8.15
CA HIS A 138 3.08 0.53 -9.27
C HIS A 138 2.14 -0.08 -10.32
N SER A 139 2.37 0.26 -11.59
CA SER A 139 1.46 -0.05 -12.70
C SER A 139 1.50 -1.50 -13.19
N ALA A 140 2.27 -2.38 -12.57
CA ALA A 140 2.27 -3.81 -12.86
C ALA A 140 0.84 -4.39 -12.78
N VAL A 141 0.44 -5.17 -13.78
CA VAL A 141 -0.93 -5.71 -13.89
C VAL A 141 -1.31 -6.55 -12.66
N GLU A 142 -0.39 -7.35 -12.13
CA GLU A 142 -0.59 -8.16 -10.92
C GLU A 142 -0.88 -7.27 -9.69
N SER A 143 -0.05 -6.26 -9.45
CA SER A 143 -0.23 -5.33 -8.33
C SER A 143 -1.55 -4.56 -8.45
N GLN A 144 -1.94 -4.15 -9.66
CA GLN A 144 -3.22 -3.49 -9.90
C GLN A 144 -4.42 -4.41 -9.70
N ALA A 145 -4.29 -5.72 -9.95
CA ALA A 145 -5.35 -6.69 -9.68
C ALA A 145 -5.67 -6.78 -8.18
N PHE A 146 -4.65 -6.71 -7.32
CA PHE A 146 -4.83 -6.64 -5.87
C PHE A 146 -5.65 -5.42 -5.47
N TYR A 147 -5.29 -4.22 -5.93
CA TYR A 147 -6.01 -3.00 -5.57
C TYR A 147 -7.44 -2.98 -6.10
N LYS A 148 -7.67 -3.46 -7.34
CA LYS A 148 -9.03 -3.63 -7.88
C LYS A 148 -9.87 -4.58 -7.01
N ALA A 149 -9.28 -5.70 -6.55
CA ALA A 149 -9.96 -6.62 -5.65
C ALA A 149 -10.25 -6.03 -4.26
N MET A 150 -9.49 -5.03 -3.83
CA MET A 150 -9.76 -4.24 -2.60
C MET A 150 -10.80 -3.11 -2.81
N GLY A 151 -11.35 -2.99 -4.02
CA GLY A 151 -12.33 -1.95 -4.37
C GLY A 151 -11.69 -0.58 -4.67
N CYS A 152 -10.39 -0.55 -4.99
CA CYS A 152 -9.74 0.69 -5.42
C CYS A 152 -10.17 1.07 -6.84
N VAL A 153 -10.35 2.37 -7.05
CA VAL A 153 -10.63 2.99 -8.36
C VAL A 153 -9.62 4.11 -8.62
N GLU A 154 -9.60 4.66 -9.84
CA GLU A 154 -8.74 5.81 -10.15
C GLU A 154 -9.10 7.01 -9.25
N ALA A 155 -8.08 7.65 -8.68
CA ALA A 155 -8.25 8.77 -7.77
C ALA A 155 -8.85 9.98 -8.48
N LYS A 156 -9.81 10.66 -7.82
CA LYS A 156 -10.43 11.89 -8.38
C LYS A 156 -9.48 13.07 -8.41
N ILE A 157 -8.51 13.10 -7.50
CA ILE A 157 -7.50 14.14 -7.39
C ILE A 157 -6.16 13.44 -7.25
N TYR A 158 -5.24 13.76 -8.14
CA TYR A 158 -3.90 13.20 -8.12
C TYR A 158 -3.03 14.04 -7.19
N HIS A 159 -2.20 13.37 -6.39
CA HIS A 159 -1.17 14.01 -5.58
C HIS A 159 0.03 14.34 -6.48
N GLN A 160 0.30 15.63 -6.68
CA GLN A 160 1.29 16.08 -7.67
C GLN A 160 2.69 15.51 -7.42
N GLU A 161 3.16 15.52 -6.16
CA GLU A 161 4.48 15.00 -5.83
C GLU A 161 4.63 13.51 -6.14
N HIS A 162 3.56 12.72 -5.97
CA HIS A 162 3.57 11.29 -6.31
C HIS A 162 3.64 11.09 -7.82
N VAL A 163 2.88 11.87 -8.59
CA VAL A 163 2.91 11.83 -10.05
C VAL A 163 4.27 12.23 -10.61
N GLU A 164 4.91 13.24 -10.04
CA GLU A 164 6.23 13.69 -10.49
C GLU A 164 7.33 12.69 -10.14
N LYS A 165 7.25 12.08 -8.95
CA LYS A 165 8.22 11.08 -8.50
C LYS A 165 8.09 9.76 -9.27
N GLU A 166 6.87 9.29 -9.48
CA GLU A 166 6.57 8.00 -10.13
C GLU A 166 5.54 8.20 -11.26
N PRO A 167 5.93 8.74 -12.42
CA PRO A 167 5.01 9.16 -13.49
C PRO A 167 4.23 8.01 -14.13
N PHE A 168 4.65 6.77 -13.89
CA PHE A 168 3.97 5.58 -14.40
C PHE A 168 3.06 4.92 -13.38
N ASP A 169 2.97 5.43 -12.16
CA ASP A 169 2.08 4.87 -11.14
C ASP A 169 0.62 5.20 -11.43
N CYS A 170 -0.23 4.20 -11.20
CA CYS A 170 -1.66 4.40 -11.19
C CYS A 170 -2.02 5.09 -9.86
N GLN A 171 -2.63 6.28 -9.95
CA GLN A 171 -3.10 7.00 -8.77
C GLN A 171 -4.51 6.49 -8.42
N LEU A 172 -4.63 5.86 -7.25
CA LEU A 172 -5.82 5.13 -6.83
C LEU A 172 -6.42 5.71 -5.55
N GLU A 173 -7.73 5.51 -5.38
CA GLU A 173 -8.45 5.79 -4.15
C GLU A 173 -9.28 4.58 -3.71
N CYS A 174 -9.44 4.40 -2.39
CA CYS A 174 -10.35 3.41 -1.81
C CYS A 174 -11.26 4.08 -0.77
N SER A 175 -12.58 3.90 -0.91
CA SER A 175 -13.56 4.43 0.03
C SER A 175 -13.44 3.78 1.42
N LEU A 176 -13.47 4.60 2.47
CA LEU A 176 -13.48 4.17 3.87
C LEU A 176 -14.88 4.08 4.48
N LEU A 177 -15.89 4.55 3.75
CA LEU A 177 -17.28 4.33 4.11
C LEU A 177 -17.52 2.82 4.11
N ALA A 178 -18.20 2.33 5.13
CA ALA A 178 -18.77 0.99 5.04
C ALA A 178 -19.64 0.97 3.79
N GLU A 179 -19.48 -0.05 2.95
CA GLU A 179 -20.61 -0.46 2.14
C GLU A 179 -21.72 -0.65 3.15
N ALA A 180 -22.77 0.18 3.08
CA ALA A 180 -23.96 -0.08 3.85
C ALA A 180 -24.30 -1.54 3.55
N GLU A 181 -24.32 -2.38 4.57
CA GLU A 181 -24.97 -3.67 4.46
C GLU A 181 -26.30 -3.37 3.78
N ASP A 182 -26.49 -3.95 2.58
CA ASP A 182 -27.78 -3.94 1.90
C ASP A 182 -28.80 -4.35 2.95
N SER A 183 -29.46 -3.33 3.47
CA SER A 183 -30.38 -3.48 4.56
C SER A 183 -31.57 -4.15 3.93
N ILE A 184 -31.68 -5.44 4.23
CA ILE A 184 -32.90 -6.22 4.12
C ILE A 184 -34.06 -5.32 4.53
N HIS A 185 -34.84 -4.88 3.57
CA HIS A 185 -36.21 -4.48 3.78
C HIS A 185 -37.07 -5.03 2.65
N LEU A 186 -37.62 -6.21 2.97
CA LEU A 186 -38.97 -6.72 2.71
C LEU A 186 -39.62 -6.37 1.37
#